data_AF-A0A954Q5K8-F1
#
_entry.id   AF-A0A954Q5K8-F1
#
_cell.length_a   1.000
_cell.length_b   1.000
_cell.length_c   1.000
_cell.angle_alpha   90.00
_cell.angle_beta   90.00
_cell.angle_gamma   90.00
#
_symmetry.space_group_name_H-M   'P 1'
#
loop_
_entity.id
_entity.type
_entity.pdbx_description
1 polymer ?
#
loop_
_entity_poly.entity_id
_entity_poly.type
_entity_poly.pdbx_seq_one_letter_code
_entity_poly.pdbx_strand_id
1 'polypeptide(L)'
;MRSPFEKLEDRHLLATVTWDGGGDNQRWLDPLNWEGDVLPTAADQAVIVDASTDLVVTIDSNVVVDSINTTEHLQVSGSELRTRSLIAQEVTFEDGTLNPTDGQTLTASIAGQMTVDGSASQFVILGNVQVGGDLVLRRGLTLVASGVQGALSVDGDAQIQGVNLSAIGGGVLSFAGTESFQHTSGFNEDVYYTATDTGSRIEFPNMVSLVGGTERDADMFIRAQDGGAISMPMLETIMDAGRGNTDFRSIEFRASGTGSEIDLSGLQTILDRNRNSPSVLSESGGGDIQLGSLTSAIGWNITLESAADDPLVSLQQIDDTVVTLIGGT
;
A
#
# COMPACT_ATOMS: atom_id res chain seq x y z
N MET A 1 21.83 -42.24 48.43
CA MET A 1 21.94 -42.14 46.95
C MET A 1 21.09 -40.96 46.52
N ARG A 2 21.70 -39.96 45.86
CA ARG A 2 21.01 -38.78 45.34
C ARG A 2 20.23 -39.19 44.08
N SER A 3 18.95 -38.83 43.96
CA SER A 3 18.22 -38.94 42.70
C SER A 3 18.99 -38.16 41.62
N PRO A 4 19.15 -38.72 40.41
CA PRO A 4 19.59 -37.92 39.28
C PRO A 4 18.50 -36.88 39.00
N PHE A 5 18.89 -35.61 38.96
CA PHE A 5 18.07 -34.58 38.33
C PHE A 5 17.95 -34.97 36.85
N GLU A 6 16.73 -35.31 36.42
CA GLU A 6 16.43 -35.36 34.99
C GLU A 6 16.61 -33.96 34.42
N LYS A 7 17.28 -33.88 33.26
CA LYS A 7 17.36 -32.65 32.48
C LYS A 7 15.92 -32.30 32.07
N LEU A 8 15.43 -31.13 32.50
CA LEU A 8 14.17 -30.56 32.02
C LEU A 8 14.14 -30.63 30.49
N GLU A 9 13.05 -31.17 29.94
CA GLU A 9 12.85 -31.22 28.50
C GLU A 9 13.00 -29.81 27.91
N ASP A 10 13.64 -29.69 26.74
CA ASP A 10 13.73 -28.42 26.04
C ASP A 10 12.29 -27.93 25.79
N ARG A 11 11.94 -26.72 26.26
CA ARG A 11 10.58 -26.19 26.16
C ARG A 11 10.16 -26.12 24.69
N HIS A 12 9.29 -27.04 24.28
CA HIS A 12 8.69 -27.10 22.94
C HIS A 12 7.33 -26.37 22.85
N LEU A 13 6.88 -25.71 23.91
CA LEU A 13 5.62 -24.96 23.95
C LEU A 13 5.92 -23.46 24.04
N LEU A 14 5.28 -22.68 23.16
CA LEU A 14 5.22 -21.22 23.26
C LEU A 14 4.70 -20.87 24.66
N ALA A 15 5.44 -20.06 25.42
CA ALA A 15 4.90 -19.51 26.66
C ALA A 15 4.08 -18.27 26.33
N THR A 16 2.90 -18.16 26.94
CA THR A 16 2.09 -16.96 26.89
C THR A 16 2.54 -16.02 28.00
N VAL A 17 2.81 -14.76 27.66
CA VAL A 17 3.14 -13.69 28.61
C VAL A 17 2.05 -12.62 28.46
N THR A 18 1.32 -12.39 29.54
CA THR A 18 0.11 -11.57 29.54
C THR A 18 0.39 -10.20 30.14
N TRP A 19 -0.12 -9.14 29.53
CA TRP A 19 -0.07 -7.80 30.09
C TRP A 19 -0.94 -7.69 31.34
N ASP A 20 -0.40 -7.16 32.44
CA ASP A 20 -1.13 -6.92 33.69
C ASP A 20 -1.12 -5.45 34.13
N GLY A 21 -0.32 -4.61 33.47
CA GLY A 21 -0.25 -3.17 33.75
C GLY A 21 0.27 -2.81 35.14
N GLY A 22 1.01 -3.71 35.82
CA GLY A 22 1.52 -3.48 37.18
C GLY A 22 2.58 -2.38 37.30
N GLY A 23 3.19 -1.96 36.20
CA GLY A 23 4.23 -0.93 36.10
C GLY A 23 3.68 0.44 35.73
N ASP A 24 4.23 1.04 34.66
CA ASP A 24 3.76 2.31 34.12
C ASP A 24 2.46 2.21 33.30
N ASN A 25 1.99 0.98 33.02
CA ASN A 25 0.84 0.64 32.19
C ASN A 25 0.83 1.34 30.82
N GLN A 26 2.01 1.53 30.20
CA GLN A 26 2.15 2.16 28.89
C GLN A 26 3.27 1.54 28.06
N ARG A 27 4.42 1.21 28.65
CA ARG A 27 5.60 0.75 27.90
C ARG A 27 5.68 -0.75 27.82
N TRP A 28 5.85 -1.28 26.60
CA TRP A 28 6.14 -2.69 26.34
C TRP A 28 7.35 -3.19 27.15
N LEU A 29 8.37 -2.35 27.27
CA LEU A 29 9.67 -2.73 27.84
C LEU A 29 9.78 -2.52 29.36
N ASP A 30 8.71 -2.15 30.05
CA ASP A 30 8.64 -2.21 31.52
C ASP A 30 8.23 -3.64 31.93
N PRO A 31 9.13 -4.45 32.54
CA PRO A 31 8.79 -5.81 32.92
C PRO A 31 7.63 -5.87 33.92
N LEU A 32 7.41 -4.82 34.71
CA LEU A 32 6.32 -4.75 35.69
C LEU A 32 4.92 -4.67 35.05
N ASN A 33 4.83 -4.43 33.74
CA ASN A 33 3.56 -4.47 33.00
C ASN A 33 3.17 -5.87 32.51
N TRP A 34 3.98 -6.89 32.78
CA TRP A 34 3.78 -8.26 32.34
C TRP A 34 3.68 -9.23 33.51
N GLU A 35 2.76 -10.19 33.42
CA GLU A 35 2.56 -11.21 34.43
C GLU A 35 3.87 -11.93 34.76
N GLY A 36 4.26 -11.88 36.04
CA GLY A 36 5.49 -12.48 36.54
C GLY A 36 6.73 -11.58 36.43
N ASP A 37 6.54 -10.28 36.15
CA ASP A 37 7.59 -9.26 36.04
C ASP A 37 8.66 -9.60 34.98
N VAL A 38 8.22 -10.16 33.85
CA VAL A 38 9.08 -10.71 32.79
C VAL A 38 8.60 -10.30 31.40
N LEU A 39 9.51 -9.78 30.59
CA LEU A 39 9.22 -9.41 29.20
C LEU A 39 9.01 -10.65 28.30
N PRO A 40 8.06 -10.59 27.33
CA PRO A 40 7.98 -11.58 26.26
C PRO A 40 9.28 -11.65 25.46
N THR A 41 9.70 -12.86 25.11
CA THR A 41 10.88 -13.12 24.26
C THR A 41 10.48 -13.57 22.85
N ALA A 42 11.46 -13.79 21.98
CA ALA A 42 11.28 -14.29 20.62
C ALA A 42 10.58 -15.66 20.52
N ALA A 43 10.43 -16.39 21.64
CA ALA A 43 9.76 -17.68 21.71
C ALA A 43 8.36 -17.61 22.35
N ASP A 44 7.92 -16.41 22.74
CA ASP A 44 6.72 -16.22 23.55
C ASP A 44 5.62 -15.53 22.75
N GLN A 45 4.37 -15.85 23.10
CA GLN A 45 3.21 -15.09 22.67
C GLN A 45 2.92 -13.99 23.69
N ALA A 46 2.90 -12.74 23.23
CA ALA A 46 2.43 -11.61 24.00
C ALA A 46 0.91 -11.44 23.85
N VAL A 47 0.19 -11.32 24.98
CA VAL A 47 -1.26 -11.09 24.99
C VAL A 47 -1.58 -9.83 25.78
N ILE A 48 -2.26 -8.88 25.14
CA ILE A 48 -2.67 -7.60 25.73
C ILE A 48 -4.17 -7.43 25.45
N VAL A 49 -5.02 -7.88 26.36
CA VAL A 49 -6.49 -7.89 26.18
C VAL A 49 -7.19 -7.13 27.28
N ASP A 50 -8.14 -6.27 26.89
CA ASP A 50 -9.08 -5.55 27.77
C ASP A 50 -8.41 -4.99 29.04
N ALA A 51 -7.26 -4.32 28.86
CA ALA A 51 -6.43 -3.85 29.95
C ALA A 51 -6.97 -2.51 30.49
N SER A 52 -7.46 -1.64 29.61
CA SER A 52 -8.25 -0.44 29.96
C SER A 52 -8.80 0.23 28.70
N THR A 53 -9.87 1.03 28.83
CA THR A 53 -10.34 1.90 27.74
C THR A 53 -9.22 2.84 27.28
N ASP A 54 -8.95 2.87 25.98
CA ASP A 54 -7.98 3.74 25.32
C ASP A 54 -6.51 3.48 25.73
N LEU A 55 -6.15 2.24 26.10
CA LEU A 55 -4.74 1.92 26.35
C LEU A 55 -3.94 1.98 25.05
N VAL A 56 -2.83 2.73 25.09
CA VAL A 56 -1.80 2.71 24.06
C VAL A 56 -0.56 2.04 24.62
N VAL A 57 -0.21 0.87 24.08
CA VAL A 57 1.02 0.17 24.42
C VAL A 57 2.13 0.61 23.48
N THR A 58 3.15 1.24 24.03
CA THR A 58 4.27 1.80 23.26
C THR A 58 5.45 0.84 23.24
N ILE A 59 5.94 0.55 22.04
CA ILE A 59 7.24 -0.06 21.76
C ILE A 59 8.19 1.05 21.31
N ASP A 60 9.15 1.42 22.16
CA ASP A 60 10.12 2.50 21.94
C ASP A 60 11.57 2.00 21.85
N SER A 61 11.78 0.69 21.79
CA SER A 61 13.04 0.05 21.39
C SER A 61 12.76 -1.29 20.73
N ASN A 62 13.74 -1.84 20.01
CA ASN A 62 13.54 -3.03 19.18
C ASN A 62 13.03 -4.22 20.00
N VAL A 63 11.94 -4.84 19.51
CA VAL A 63 11.30 -5.99 20.13
C VAL A 63 11.32 -7.16 19.15
N VAL A 64 11.65 -8.34 19.67
CA VAL A 64 11.48 -9.61 18.96
C VAL A 64 10.60 -10.52 19.81
N VAL A 65 9.47 -10.93 19.25
CA VAL A 65 8.46 -11.76 19.90
C VAL A 65 7.94 -12.79 18.90
N ASP A 66 7.42 -13.94 19.36
CA ASP A 66 6.87 -14.93 18.42
C ASP A 66 5.57 -14.42 17.81
N SER A 67 4.62 -14.01 18.65
CA SER A 67 3.34 -13.48 18.21
C SER A 67 2.77 -12.47 19.20
N ILE A 68 1.95 -11.55 18.68
CA ILE A 68 1.21 -10.56 19.47
C ILE A 68 -0.28 -10.73 19.20
N ASN A 69 -1.07 -10.81 20.27
CA ASN A 69 -2.52 -10.68 20.21
C ASN A 69 -2.96 -9.56 21.14
N THR A 70 -3.49 -8.48 20.57
CA THR A 70 -3.97 -7.33 21.33
C THR A 70 -5.31 -6.80 20.86
N THR A 71 -6.14 -6.40 21.82
CA THR A 71 -7.36 -5.60 21.57
C THR A 71 -7.12 -4.11 21.78
N GLU A 72 -5.92 -3.72 22.20
CA GLU A 72 -5.54 -2.35 22.50
C GLU A 72 -4.79 -1.72 21.32
N HIS A 73 -4.53 -0.42 21.40
CA HIS A 73 -3.72 0.28 20.41
C HIS A 73 -2.24 -0.03 20.63
N LEU A 74 -1.57 -0.55 19.60
CA LEU A 74 -0.12 -0.76 19.61
C LEU A 74 0.59 0.39 18.87
N GLN A 75 1.47 1.10 19.56
CA GLN A 75 2.30 2.16 18.97
C GLN A 75 3.76 1.71 18.90
N VAL A 76 4.37 1.75 17.71
CA VAL A 76 5.79 1.47 17.48
C VAL A 76 6.50 2.77 17.15
N SER A 77 7.32 3.26 18.07
CA SER A 77 7.95 4.59 18.00
C SER A 77 9.46 4.49 17.83
N GLY A 78 9.97 4.84 16.65
CA GLY A 78 11.40 4.87 16.33
C GLY A 78 12.12 3.52 16.42
N SER A 79 11.37 2.40 16.40
CA SER A 79 11.87 1.07 16.71
C SER A 79 11.42 0.00 15.72
N GLU A 80 12.11 -1.14 15.72
CA GLU A 80 11.72 -2.32 14.95
C GLU A 80 10.90 -3.30 15.81
N LEU A 81 9.70 -3.65 15.34
CA LEU A 81 8.96 -4.80 15.83
C LEU A 81 9.17 -5.99 14.90
N ARG A 82 9.77 -7.07 15.42
CA ARG A 82 9.93 -8.36 14.72
C ARG A 82 8.99 -9.40 15.30
N THR A 83 8.12 -9.93 14.46
CA THR A 83 7.15 -10.99 14.84
C THR A 83 6.78 -11.82 13.62
N ARG A 84 6.35 -13.08 13.82
CA ARG A 84 5.71 -13.85 12.73
C ARG A 84 4.20 -13.62 12.68
N SER A 85 3.57 -13.14 13.76
CA SER A 85 2.13 -12.88 13.79
C SER A 85 1.77 -11.65 14.63
N LEU A 86 0.92 -10.80 14.08
CA LEU A 86 0.32 -9.66 14.77
C LEU A 86 -1.20 -9.70 14.59
N ILE A 87 -1.94 -9.74 15.68
CA ILE A 87 -3.37 -9.49 15.71
C ILE A 87 -3.57 -8.26 16.58
N ALA A 88 -4.13 -7.19 16.02
CA ALA A 88 -4.29 -5.92 16.71
C ALA A 88 -5.63 -5.26 16.35
N GLN A 89 -6.16 -4.46 17.27
CA GLN A 89 -7.29 -3.59 16.98
C GLN A 89 -6.84 -2.37 16.17
N GLU A 90 -5.80 -1.69 16.64
CA GLU A 90 -5.23 -0.51 15.99
C GLU A 90 -3.70 -0.53 16.11
N VAL A 91 -3.02 -0.02 15.09
CA VAL A 91 -1.55 0.07 15.09
C VAL A 91 -1.10 1.42 14.55
N THR A 92 -0.16 2.06 15.26
CA THR A 92 0.52 3.26 14.76
C THR A 92 2.03 3.03 14.69
N PHE A 93 2.61 3.34 13.54
CA PHE A 93 4.05 3.39 13.33
C PHE A 93 4.50 4.84 13.28
N GLU A 94 5.17 5.29 14.34
CA GLU A 94 5.83 6.58 14.39
C GLU A 94 7.32 6.38 14.20
N ASP A 95 7.81 6.40 12.95
CA ASP A 95 9.19 6.00 12.65
C ASP A 95 9.52 4.54 13.01
N GLY A 96 8.49 3.71 13.21
CA GLY A 96 8.63 2.28 13.48
C GLY A 96 8.55 1.41 12.22
N THR A 97 9.00 0.16 12.34
CA THR A 97 8.87 -0.85 11.27
C THR A 97 8.28 -2.15 11.82
N LEU A 98 7.56 -2.88 10.96
CA LEU A 98 7.06 -4.22 11.24
C LEU A 98 7.74 -5.23 10.30
N ASN A 99 8.55 -6.12 10.86
CA ASN A 99 9.35 -7.07 10.09
C ASN A 99 9.06 -8.51 10.52
N PRO A 100 9.19 -9.49 9.61
CA PRO A 100 9.18 -10.89 10.00
C PRO A 100 10.39 -11.23 10.86
N THR A 101 10.21 -12.15 11.80
CA THR A 101 11.33 -12.86 12.44
C THR A 101 12.11 -13.64 11.37
N ASP A 102 13.43 -13.80 11.55
CA ASP A 102 14.30 -14.35 10.50
C ASP A 102 13.83 -15.69 9.95
N GLY A 103 13.70 -15.75 8.62
CA GLY A 103 13.26 -16.94 7.89
C GLY A 103 11.78 -17.31 8.08
N GLN A 104 10.99 -16.46 8.73
CA GLN A 104 9.54 -16.64 8.89
C GLN A 104 8.77 -15.74 7.91
N THR A 105 7.52 -16.12 7.64
CA THR A 105 6.54 -15.22 7.03
C THR A 105 5.82 -14.47 8.15
N LEU A 106 5.67 -13.16 7.98
CA LEU A 106 4.81 -12.34 8.83
C LEU A 106 3.37 -12.40 8.32
N THR A 107 2.42 -12.64 9.22
CA THR A 107 0.99 -12.38 9.01
C THR A 107 0.48 -11.37 10.05
N ALA A 108 -0.04 -10.24 9.59
CA ALA A 108 -0.66 -9.22 10.43
C ALA A 108 -2.14 -9.04 10.07
N SER A 109 -3.01 -9.03 11.07
CA SER A 109 -4.43 -8.70 10.95
C SER A 109 -4.74 -7.54 11.89
N ILE A 110 -5.02 -6.39 11.32
CA ILE A 110 -5.34 -5.14 12.02
C ILE A 110 -6.82 -4.90 11.77
N ALA A 111 -7.65 -5.09 12.79
CA ALA A 111 -9.11 -5.06 12.62
C ALA A 111 -9.64 -3.65 12.32
N GLY A 112 -9.04 -2.63 12.93
CA GLY A 112 -9.38 -1.22 12.75
C GLY A 112 -8.32 -0.48 11.95
N GLN A 113 -7.94 0.70 12.43
CA GLN A 113 -7.05 1.61 11.72
C GLN A 113 -5.57 1.17 11.79
N MET A 114 -4.87 1.34 10.67
CA MET A 114 -3.42 1.35 10.61
C MET A 114 -2.93 2.77 10.27
N THR A 115 -2.04 3.32 11.09
CA THR A 115 -1.45 4.65 10.86
C THR A 115 0.06 4.52 10.69
N VAL A 116 0.60 5.16 9.66
CA VAL A 116 2.05 5.29 9.44
C VAL A 116 2.40 6.77 9.39
N ASP A 117 2.93 7.29 10.50
CA ASP A 117 3.25 8.70 10.70
C ASP A 117 4.67 8.90 11.24
N GLY A 118 5.68 8.95 10.36
CA GLY A 118 7.08 9.10 10.77
C GLY A 118 7.97 9.78 9.73
N SER A 119 9.16 10.19 10.16
CA SER A 119 10.28 10.72 9.37
C SER A 119 10.93 9.76 8.36
N ALA A 120 10.65 8.45 8.39
CA ALA A 120 11.08 7.52 7.34
C ALA A 120 10.43 7.86 5.99
N SER A 121 11.23 8.10 4.95
CA SER A 121 10.72 8.37 3.59
C SER A 121 10.00 7.15 2.97
N GLN A 122 10.10 5.98 3.60
CA GLN A 122 9.55 4.73 3.10
C GLN A 122 9.01 3.86 4.25
N PHE A 123 7.90 3.16 4.02
CA PHE A 123 7.41 2.07 4.85
C PHE A 123 7.33 0.79 4.01
N VAL A 124 7.98 -0.29 4.45
CA VAL A 124 8.11 -1.53 3.66
C VAL A 124 7.27 -2.65 4.26
N ILE A 125 6.43 -3.25 3.43
CA ILE A 125 5.62 -4.43 3.71
C ILE A 125 6.41 -5.66 3.23
N LEU A 126 6.82 -6.50 4.20
CA LEU A 126 7.62 -7.72 3.97
C LEU A 126 6.84 -9.02 4.27
N GLY A 127 5.58 -8.91 4.67
CA GLY A 127 4.68 -10.04 4.95
C GLY A 127 3.25 -9.73 4.53
N ASN A 128 2.33 -10.63 4.87
CA ASN A 128 0.91 -10.45 4.59
C ASN A 128 0.28 -9.58 5.69
N VAL A 129 -0.17 -8.39 5.33
CA VAL A 129 -0.80 -7.41 6.22
C VAL A 129 -2.21 -7.13 5.72
N GLN A 130 -3.19 -7.37 6.59
CA GLN A 130 -4.60 -7.06 6.35
C GLN A 130 -5.03 -5.93 7.28
N VAL A 131 -5.58 -4.87 6.72
CA VAL A 131 -6.16 -3.73 7.46
C VAL A 131 -7.66 -3.73 7.17
N GLY A 132 -8.46 -4.11 8.17
CA GLY A 132 -9.91 -4.16 8.07
C GLY A 132 -10.57 -2.78 8.11
N GLY A 133 -9.92 -1.81 8.76
CA GLY A 133 -10.34 -0.42 8.80
C GLY A 133 -9.53 0.48 7.87
N ASP A 134 -9.41 1.75 8.24
CA ASP A 134 -8.75 2.76 7.42
C ASP A 134 -7.22 2.64 7.47
N LEU A 135 -6.58 2.97 6.36
CA LEU A 135 -5.13 3.16 6.28
C LEU A 135 -4.81 4.66 6.21
N VAL A 136 -4.13 5.17 7.22
CA VAL A 136 -3.68 6.56 7.29
C VAL A 136 -2.19 6.62 7.05
N LEU A 137 -1.77 7.29 5.98
CA LEU A 137 -0.37 7.43 5.62
C LEU A 137 0.04 8.89 5.66
N ARG A 138 1.24 9.14 6.17
CA ARG A 138 1.85 10.47 6.09
C ARG A 138 2.11 10.85 4.63
N ARG A 139 1.77 12.09 4.29
CA ARG A 139 2.11 12.70 3.01
C ARG A 139 3.63 12.69 2.76
N GLY A 140 4.03 12.39 1.53
CA GLY A 140 5.43 12.27 1.10
C GLY A 140 6.05 10.91 1.42
N LEU A 141 5.30 10.00 2.07
CA LEU A 141 5.74 8.62 2.31
C LEU A 141 5.78 7.84 0.99
N THR A 142 6.70 6.88 0.90
CA THR A 142 6.66 5.81 -0.10
C THR A 142 6.24 4.50 0.58
N LEU A 143 5.06 4.00 0.29
CA LEU A 143 4.61 2.69 0.74
C LEU A 143 5.09 1.61 -0.26
N VAL A 144 5.79 0.59 0.23
CA VAL A 144 6.40 -0.42 -0.62
C VAL A 144 6.01 -1.83 -0.21
N ALA A 145 5.40 -2.59 -1.13
CA ALA A 145 5.27 -4.03 -1.01
C ALA A 145 6.43 -4.70 -1.74
N SER A 146 7.22 -5.51 -1.02
CA SER A 146 8.44 -6.10 -1.56
C SER A 146 8.46 -7.62 -1.42
N GLY A 147 8.69 -8.30 -2.54
CA GLY A 147 8.79 -9.76 -2.59
C GLY A 147 7.43 -10.44 -2.57
N VAL A 148 7.39 -11.72 -2.95
CA VAL A 148 6.17 -12.54 -3.05
C VAL A 148 5.38 -12.72 -1.74
N GLN A 149 5.97 -12.34 -0.60
CA GLN A 149 5.30 -12.36 0.70
C GLN A 149 4.80 -10.98 1.12
N GLY A 150 5.35 -9.90 0.56
CA GLY A 150 4.95 -8.53 0.86
C GLY A 150 3.60 -8.24 0.22
N ALA A 151 2.54 -8.32 1.00
CA ALA A 151 1.18 -8.08 0.54
C ALA A 151 0.45 -7.22 1.56
N LEU A 152 -0.15 -6.11 1.10
CA LEU A 152 -1.05 -5.28 1.89
C LEU A 152 -2.44 -5.30 1.26
N SER A 153 -3.46 -5.60 2.07
CA SER A 153 -4.87 -5.45 1.71
C SER A 153 -5.54 -4.49 2.67
N VAL A 154 -6.24 -3.49 2.14
CA VAL A 154 -7.00 -2.50 2.92
C VAL A 154 -8.47 -2.57 2.53
N ASP A 155 -9.32 -2.90 3.49
CA ASP A 155 -10.77 -3.00 3.29
C ASP A 155 -11.47 -1.64 3.49
N GLY A 156 -10.96 -0.82 4.42
CA GLY A 156 -11.44 0.55 4.66
C GLY A 156 -10.85 1.59 3.71
N ASP A 157 -11.04 2.87 4.05
CA ASP A 157 -10.52 3.96 3.22
C ASP A 157 -9.00 4.08 3.34
N ALA A 158 -8.32 4.42 2.24
CA ALA A 158 -6.87 4.56 2.20
C ALA A 158 -6.48 6.01 1.85
N GLN A 159 -5.90 6.71 2.83
CA GLN A 159 -5.45 8.09 2.68
C GLN A 159 -4.08 8.13 1.96
N ILE A 160 -4.09 7.80 0.66
CA ILE A 160 -2.90 7.70 -0.19
C ILE A 160 -2.58 9.00 -0.96
N GLN A 161 -3.21 10.12 -0.61
CA GLN A 161 -3.00 11.39 -1.30
C GLN A 161 -1.63 11.98 -0.96
N GLY A 162 -0.81 12.22 -2.00
CA GLY A 162 0.59 12.65 -1.82
C GLY A 162 1.50 11.53 -1.30
N VAL A 163 1.10 10.27 -1.43
CA VAL A 163 1.91 9.08 -1.09
C VAL A 163 2.37 8.42 -2.38
N ASN A 164 3.60 7.93 -2.42
CA ASN A 164 4.08 7.08 -3.50
C ASN A 164 3.80 5.60 -3.18
N LEU A 165 3.42 4.83 -4.19
CA LEU A 165 3.15 3.40 -4.06
C LEU A 165 4.13 2.62 -4.92
N SER A 166 4.77 1.61 -4.34
CA SER A 166 5.68 0.73 -5.08
C SER A 166 5.42 -0.74 -4.77
N ALA A 167 5.16 -1.52 -5.80
CA ALA A 167 5.09 -2.98 -5.73
C ALA A 167 6.28 -3.55 -6.50
N ILE A 168 7.15 -4.33 -5.84
CA ILE A 168 8.40 -4.84 -6.41
C ILE A 168 8.62 -6.32 -6.11
N GLY A 169 9.27 -7.05 -7.03
CA GLY A 169 9.65 -8.45 -6.81
C GLY A 169 8.49 -9.40 -6.46
N GLY A 170 7.28 -9.13 -6.94
CA GLY A 170 6.08 -9.93 -6.63
C GLY A 170 5.23 -9.38 -5.47
N GLY A 171 5.53 -8.17 -4.98
CA GLY A 171 4.77 -7.53 -3.91
C GLY A 171 3.39 -7.05 -4.36
N VAL A 172 2.42 -6.98 -3.45
CA VAL A 172 1.04 -6.60 -3.75
C VAL A 172 0.54 -5.50 -2.82
N LEU A 173 -0.05 -4.44 -3.39
CA LEU A 173 -0.81 -3.42 -2.67
C LEU A 173 -2.26 -3.42 -3.20
N SER A 174 -3.24 -3.66 -2.34
CA SER A 174 -4.66 -3.72 -2.72
C SER A 174 -5.50 -2.80 -1.83
N PHE A 175 -6.25 -1.89 -2.45
CA PHE A 175 -7.02 -0.84 -1.78
C PHE A 175 -8.51 -0.96 -2.14
N ALA A 176 -9.19 -1.92 -1.51
CA ALA A 176 -10.57 -2.26 -1.85
C ALA A 176 -11.57 -1.19 -1.42
N GLY A 177 -11.31 -0.45 -0.34
CA GLY A 177 -12.18 0.63 0.12
C GLY A 177 -12.01 1.97 -0.62
N THR A 178 -11.06 2.08 -1.56
CA THR A 178 -10.84 3.31 -2.34
C THR A 178 -11.78 3.38 -3.55
N GLU A 179 -12.91 4.07 -3.42
CA GLU A 179 -13.89 4.25 -4.50
C GLU A 179 -13.63 5.49 -5.39
N SER A 180 -13.00 6.54 -4.83
CA SER A 180 -12.66 7.74 -5.57
C SER A 180 -11.32 8.28 -5.11
N PHE A 181 -10.49 8.68 -6.06
CA PHE A 181 -9.20 9.30 -5.78
C PHE A 181 -9.15 10.72 -6.35
N GLN A 182 -8.75 11.67 -5.52
CA GLN A 182 -8.34 12.99 -5.97
C GLN A 182 -6.93 13.25 -5.49
N HIS A 183 -6.01 13.51 -6.42
CA HIS A 183 -4.68 13.98 -6.07
C HIS A 183 -4.79 15.36 -5.43
N THR A 184 -4.57 15.44 -4.12
CA THR A 184 -4.54 16.71 -3.38
C THR A 184 -3.08 17.08 -3.16
N SER A 185 -2.42 17.59 -4.18
CA SER A 185 -0.99 17.98 -4.20
C SER A 185 -0.71 19.39 -3.68
N GLY A 186 0.55 19.64 -3.30
CA GLY A 186 1.14 20.96 -3.22
C GLY A 186 1.79 21.37 -4.55
N PHE A 187 2.40 22.55 -4.58
CA PHE A 187 3.18 23.01 -5.74
C PHE A 187 4.34 22.06 -6.04
N ASN A 188 4.47 21.65 -7.31
CA ASN A 188 5.55 20.79 -7.81
C ASN A 188 5.63 19.44 -7.08
N GLU A 189 4.46 18.86 -6.72
CA GLU A 189 4.38 17.61 -5.98
C GLU A 189 3.77 16.50 -6.83
N ASP A 190 4.68 15.71 -7.40
CA ASP A 190 4.36 14.51 -8.15
C ASP A 190 4.04 13.33 -7.22
N VAL A 191 3.22 12.41 -7.72
CA VAL A 191 3.03 11.09 -7.11
C VAL A 191 3.28 9.98 -8.11
N TYR A 192 3.85 8.90 -7.60
CA TYR A 192 4.26 7.74 -8.40
C TYR A 192 3.62 6.47 -7.86
N TYR A 193 2.83 5.80 -8.70
CA TYR A 193 2.29 4.46 -8.47
C TYR A 193 2.98 3.52 -9.46
N THR A 194 3.91 2.70 -8.95
CA THR A 194 4.80 1.89 -9.79
C THR A 194 4.76 0.43 -9.39
N ALA A 195 4.37 -0.45 -10.30
CA ALA A 195 4.49 -1.91 -10.16
C ALA A 195 5.60 -2.40 -11.10
N THR A 196 6.65 -3.02 -10.53
CA THR A 196 7.83 -3.48 -11.27
C THR A 196 8.11 -4.95 -10.98
N ASP A 197 8.53 -5.70 -12.00
CA ASP A 197 8.76 -7.15 -11.97
C ASP A 197 7.48 -7.99 -12.04
N THR A 198 7.64 -9.20 -12.55
CA THR A 198 6.56 -10.20 -12.64
C THR A 198 5.91 -10.46 -11.28
N GLY A 199 4.58 -10.37 -11.26
CA GLY A 199 3.76 -10.66 -10.08
C GLY A 199 3.56 -9.47 -9.15
N SER A 200 4.28 -8.36 -9.37
CA SER A 200 4.06 -7.13 -8.62
C SER A 200 2.75 -6.47 -9.03
N ARG A 201 1.92 -6.07 -8.05
CA ARG A 201 0.57 -5.56 -8.31
C ARG A 201 0.21 -4.35 -7.44
N ILE A 202 -0.44 -3.37 -8.05
CA ILE A 202 -1.18 -2.30 -7.35
C ILE A 202 -2.64 -2.36 -7.82
N GLU A 203 -3.57 -2.53 -6.89
CA GLU A 203 -4.96 -2.86 -7.20
C GLU A 203 -5.94 -1.89 -6.54
N PHE A 204 -6.85 -1.35 -7.34
CA PHE A 204 -7.95 -0.49 -6.92
C PHE A 204 -9.28 -1.09 -7.44
N PRO A 205 -9.74 -2.22 -6.87
CA PRO A 205 -10.78 -3.03 -7.48
C PRO A 205 -12.14 -2.33 -7.57
N ASN A 206 -12.39 -1.33 -6.70
CA ASN A 206 -13.66 -0.61 -6.61
C ASN A 206 -13.56 0.88 -6.98
N MET A 207 -12.41 1.35 -7.48
CA MET A 207 -12.25 2.77 -7.81
C MET A 207 -13.06 3.11 -9.07
N VAL A 208 -13.89 4.16 -8.99
CA VAL A 208 -14.81 4.61 -10.06
C VAL A 208 -14.36 5.92 -10.70
N SER A 209 -13.66 6.78 -9.94
CA SER A 209 -13.19 8.08 -10.43
C SER A 209 -11.79 8.42 -9.96
N LEU A 210 -11.00 9.00 -10.88
CA LEU A 210 -9.66 9.50 -10.64
C LEU A 210 -9.56 10.95 -11.10
N VAL A 211 -9.19 11.83 -10.19
CA VAL A 211 -9.06 13.26 -10.44
C VAL A 211 -7.63 13.71 -10.17
N GLY A 212 -7.02 14.39 -11.15
CA GLY A 212 -5.67 14.94 -11.05
C GLY A 212 -5.54 16.08 -10.02
N GLY A 213 -4.32 16.58 -9.87
CA GLY A 213 -3.96 17.65 -8.93
C GLY A 213 -4.67 18.98 -9.21
N THR A 214 -4.61 19.93 -8.27
CA THR A 214 -5.08 21.32 -8.49
C THR A 214 -3.95 22.35 -8.50
N GLU A 215 -2.71 21.91 -8.29
CA GLU A 215 -1.53 22.78 -8.24
C GLU A 215 -0.65 22.61 -9.48
N ARG A 216 0.20 23.60 -9.72
CA ARG A 216 1.19 23.61 -10.80
C ARG A 216 2.14 22.42 -10.64
N ASP A 217 2.44 21.73 -11.74
CA ASP A 217 3.52 20.71 -11.83
C ASP A 217 3.29 19.57 -10.82
N ALA A 218 2.02 19.22 -10.62
CA ALA A 218 1.61 18.18 -9.70
C ALA A 218 1.14 16.96 -10.46
N ASP A 219 2.11 16.26 -11.05
CA ASP A 219 1.85 15.16 -11.96
C ASP A 219 1.46 13.88 -11.22
N MET A 220 0.70 13.04 -11.92
CA MET A 220 0.39 11.69 -11.49
C MET A 220 1.00 10.69 -12.45
N PHE A 221 1.89 9.83 -11.96
CA PHE A 221 2.53 8.80 -12.77
C PHE A 221 2.09 7.40 -12.33
N ILE A 222 1.39 6.69 -13.21
CA ILE A 222 0.92 5.31 -13.03
C ILE A 222 1.71 4.43 -13.99
N ARG A 223 2.57 3.55 -13.45
CA ARG A 223 3.58 2.82 -14.24
C ARG A 223 3.58 1.33 -13.92
N ALA A 224 3.26 0.52 -14.93
CA ALA A 224 3.45 -0.92 -14.92
C ALA A 224 4.72 -1.25 -15.73
N GLN A 225 5.70 -1.90 -15.11
CA GLN A 225 7.04 -2.09 -15.69
C GLN A 225 7.54 -3.53 -15.53
N ASP A 226 8.25 -4.04 -16.54
CA ASP A 226 8.97 -5.32 -16.49
C ASP A 226 8.13 -6.52 -15.96
N GLY A 227 6.84 -6.58 -16.35
CA GLY A 227 5.91 -7.64 -15.91
C GLY A 227 5.04 -7.30 -14.70
N GLY A 228 5.15 -6.09 -14.15
CA GLY A 228 4.25 -5.57 -13.10
C GLY A 228 2.88 -5.20 -13.65
N ALA A 229 1.85 -5.18 -12.80
CA ALA A 229 0.48 -4.85 -13.19
C ALA A 229 -0.16 -3.80 -12.28
N ILE A 230 -0.99 -2.94 -12.85
CA ILE A 230 -1.86 -2.01 -12.10
C ILE A 230 -3.30 -2.18 -12.58
N SER A 231 -4.24 -2.44 -11.66
CA SER A 231 -5.62 -2.79 -12.04
C SER A 231 -6.64 -1.83 -11.41
N MET A 232 -7.51 -1.27 -12.26
CA MET A 232 -8.59 -0.36 -11.91
C MET A 232 -9.85 -0.71 -12.74
N PRO A 233 -10.38 -1.94 -12.64
CA PRO A 233 -11.36 -2.47 -13.58
C PRO A 233 -12.71 -1.74 -13.56
N MET A 234 -13.02 -1.09 -12.43
CA MET A 234 -14.25 -0.32 -12.23
C MET A 234 -14.10 1.18 -12.51
N LEU A 235 -12.91 1.64 -12.90
CA LEU A 235 -12.66 3.06 -13.12
C LEU A 235 -13.42 3.53 -14.33
N GLU A 236 -14.38 4.44 -14.18
CA GLU A 236 -15.20 4.96 -15.28
C GLU A 236 -14.67 6.28 -15.83
N THR A 237 -14.09 7.11 -14.96
CA THR A 237 -13.70 8.48 -15.31
C THR A 237 -12.30 8.84 -14.83
N ILE A 238 -11.51 9.43 -15.73
CA ILE A 238 -10.27 10.13 -15.40
C ILE A 238 -10.43 11.60 -15.80
N MET A 239 -10.18 12.50 -14.86
CA MET A 239 -10.31 13.94 -15.08
C MET A 239 -9.10 14.70 -14.57
N ASP A 240 -8.37 15.34 -15.48
CA ASP A 240 -7.53 16.47 -15.10
C ASP A 240 -8.36 17.76 -15.08
N ALA A 241 -8.65 18.25 -13.88
CA ALA A 241 -9.66 19.28 -13.69
C ALA A 241 -9.17 20.66 -14.14
N GLY A 242 -9.95 21.38 -14.95
CA GLY A 242 -9.62 22.76 -15.39
C GLY A 242 -9.65 23.85 -14.29
N ARG A 243 -9.66 23.46 -13.02
CA ARG A 243 -9.60 24.35 -11.85
C ARG A 243 -8.18 24.31 -11.25
N GLY A 244 -7.85 25.34 -10.48
CA GLY A 244 -6.51 25.47 -9.88
C GLY A 244 -5.48 25.98 -10.88
N ASN A 245 -4.20 25.75 -10.60
CA ASN A 245 -3.11 26.10 -11.51
C ASN A 245 -2.80 24.89 -12.39
N THR A 246 -3.11 25.00 -13.68
CA THR A 246 -2.94 23.89 -14.64
C THR A 246 -1.57 23.87 -15.29
N ASP A 247 -0.64 24.76 -14.93
CA ASP A 247 0.68 24.76 -15.56
C ASP A 247 1.46 23.46 -15.28
N PHE A 248 1.93 22.79 -16.35
CA PHE A 248 2.75 21.58 -16.29
C PHE A 248 2.15 20.40 -15.52
N ARG A 249 0.83 20.34 -15.39
CA ARG A 249 0.14 19.23 -14.72
C ARG A 249 -0.39 18.23 -15.73
N SER A 250 -0.24 16.96 -15.43
CA SER A 250 -0.64 15.84 -16.28
C SER A 250 -0.97 14.59 -15.45
N ILE A 251 -1.74 13.70 -16.07
CA ILE A 251 -1.96 12.34 -15.58
C ILE A 251 -1.35 11.38 -16.62
N GLU A 252 -0.41 10.54 -16.21
CA GLU A 252 0.33 9.66 -17.10
C GLU A 252 0.19 8.19 -16.72
N PHE A 253 -0.34 7.40 -17.65
CA PHE A 253 -0.41 5.94 -17.56
C PHE A 253 0.59 5.33 -18.55
N ARG A 254 1.49 4.49 -18.06
CA ARG A 254 2.53 3.86 -18.87
C ARG A 254 2.67 2.38 -18.56
N ALA A 255 2.41 1.53 -19.55
CA ALA A 255 2.73 0.11 -19.51
C ALA A 255 3.99 -0.13 -20.36
N SER A 256 5.08 -0.59 -19.74
CA SER A 256 6.38 -0.73 -20.41
C SER A 256 7.04 -2.08 -20.14
N GLY A 257 7.34 -2.82 -21.21
CA GLY A 257 7.96 -4.13 -21.12
C GLY A 257 6.94 -5.27 -21.21
N THR A 258 7.42 -6.45 -21.61
CA THR A 258 6.57 -7.61 -21.84
C THR A 258 5.88 -8.06 -20.54
N GLY A 259 4.57 -8.27 -20.61
CA GLY A 259 3.76 -8.71 -19.48
C GLY A 259 3.39 -7.59 -18.50
N SER A 260 3.78 -6.34 -18.79
CA SER A 260 3.29 -5.20 -18.04
C SER A 260 1.88 -4.84 -18.47
N GLU A 261 0.99 -4.66 -17.50
CA GLU A 261 -0.45 -4.51 -17.76
C GLU A 261 -1.01 -3.35 -16.93
N ILE A 262 -1.81 -2.49 -17.57
CA ILE A 262 -2.68 -1.56 -16.87
C ILE A 262 -4.13 -1.82 -17.28
N ASP A 263 -4.92 -2.37 -16.36
CA ASP A 263 -6.34 -2.67 -16.60
C ASP A 263 -7.21 -1.45 -16.29
N LEU A 264 -7.74 -0.85 -17.36
CA LEU A 264 -8.72 0.23 -17.35
C LEU A 264 -9.97 -0.21 -18.13
N SER A 265 -10.32 -1.50 -18.08
CA SER A 265 -11.35 -2.09 -18.93
C SER A 265 -12.74 -1.47 -18.75
N GLY A 266 -13.04 -0.91 -17.57
CA GLY A 266 -14.27 -0.16 -17.28
C GLY A 266 -14.25 1.32 -17.68
N LEU A 267 -13.13 1.86 -18.16
CA LEU A 267 -12.94 3.29 -18.41
C LEU A 267 -13.79 3.78 -19.56
N GLN A 268 -14.62 4.78 -19.30
CA GLN A 268 -15.57 5.33 -20.28
C GLN A 268 -15.15 6.70 -20.80
N THR A 269 -14.61 7.56 -19.93
CA THR A 269 -14.27 8.94 -20.27
C THR A 269 -12.92 9.35 -19.69
N ILE A 270 -12.06 9.91 -20.55
CA ILE A 270 -10.85 10.62 -20.14
C ILE A 270 -10.93 12.08 -20.58
N LEU A 271 -10.66 12.98 -19.65
CA LEU A 271 -10.80 14.41 -19.88
C LEU A 271 -9.63 15.18 -19.27
N ASP A 272 -8.84 15.79 -20.13
CA ASP A 272 -7.86 16.81 -19.77
C ASP A 272 -8.34 18.16 -20.31
N ARG A 273 -8.62 19.09 -19.39
CA ARG A 273 -9.08 20.44 -19.75
C ARG A 273 -7.93 21.43 -19.97
N ASN A 274 -6.71 20.99 -19.77
CA ASN A 274 -5.51 21.79 -19.85
C ASN A 274 -4.81 21.55 -21.20
N ARG A 275 -4.31 22.63 -21.80
CA ARG A 275 -3.83 22.62 -23.20
C ARG A 275 -2.32 22.76 -23.33
N ASN A 276 -1.60 22.98 -22.22
CA ASN A 276 -0.16 23.21 -22.24
C ASN A 276 0.67 21.93 -22.03
N SER A 277 0.13 20.95 -21.30
CA SER A 277 0.74 19.66 -21.00
C SER A 277 -0.33 18.56 -21.06
N PRO A 278 -0.51 17.92 -22.23
CA PRO A 278 -1.50 16.86 -22.37
C PRO A 278 -1.17 15.65 -21.50
N SER A 279 -2.17 15.11 -20.82
CA SER A 279 -2.12 13.81 -20.15
C SER A 279 -1.80 12.67 -21.13
N VAL A 280 -1.20 11.59 -20.63
CA VAL A 280 -0.58 10.55 -21.47
C VAL A 280 -1.11 9.15 -21.14
N LEU A 281 -1.40 8.38 -22.19
CA LEU A 281 -1.53 6.93 -22.16
C LEU A 281 -0.48 6.37 -23.13
N SER A 282 0.45 5.54 -22.66
CA SER A 282 1.48 4.97 -23.54
C SER A 282 1.82 3.52 -23.22
N GLU A 283 1.80 2.71 -24.25
CA GLU A 283 2.42 1.39 -24.28
C GLU A 283 3.82 1.45 -24.88
N SER A 284 4.71 0.57 -24.42
CA SER A 284 6.02 0.38 -25.01
C SER A 284 6.59 -1.02 -24.71
N GLY A 285 7.34 -1.60 -25.65
CA GLY A 285 8.10 -2.83 -25.40
C GLY A 285 7.23 -4.05 -25.06
N GLY A 286 5.99 -4.09 -25.56
CA GLY A 286 5.02 -5.16 -25.29
C GLY A 286 4.22 -5.02 -23.98
N GLY A 287 4.17 -3.82 -23.41
CA GLY A 287 3.20 -3.48 -22.37
C GLY A 287 1.79 -3.29 -22.95
N ASP A 288 0.76 -3.49 -22.13
CA ASP A 288 -0.65 -3.47 -22.51
C ASP A 288 -1.47 -2.54 -21.61
N ILE A 289 -2.31 -1.69 -22.21
CA ILE A 289 -3.29 -0.87 -21.51
C ILE A 289 -4.69 -1.20 -22.05
N GLN A 290 -5.53 -1.80 -21.20
CA GLN A 290 -6.87 -2.24 -21.60
C GLN A 290 -7.87 -1.08 -21.52
N LEU A 291 -8.38 -0.63 -22.67
CA LEU A 291 -9.29 0.53 -22.79
C LEU A 291 -10.69 0.18 -23.31
N GLY A 292 -11.10 -1.09 -23.29
CA GLY A 292 -12.22 -1.61 -24.11
C GLY A 292 -13.57 -0.88 -24.00
N SER A 293 -13.83 -0.14 -22.92
CA SER A 293 -15.06 0.64 -22.72
C SER A 293 -14.94 2.13 -23.06
N LEU A 294 -13.79 2.61 -23.53
CA LEU A 294 -13.52 4.03 -23.68
C LEU A 294 -14.35 4.61 -24.83
N THR A 295 -15.22 5.57 -24.50
CA THR A 295 -16.13 6.22 -25.46
C THR A 295 -15.77 7.65 -25.79
N SER A 296 -15.07 8.36 -24.88
CA SER A 296 -14.69 9.77 -25.05
C SER A 296 -13.29 10.05 -24.54
N ALA A 297 -12.47 10.68 -25.39
CA ALA A 297 -11.12 11.12 -25.07
C ALA A 297 -10.89 12.58 -25.47
N ILE A 298 -10.61 13.44 -24.49
CA ILE A 298 -10.47 14.88 -24.70
C ILE A 298 -9.16 15.39 -24.09
N GLY A 299 -8.25 15.94 -24.91
CA GLY A 299 -6.99 16.54 -24.44
C GLY A 299 -5.86 15.55 -24.13
N TRP A 300 -5.88 14.33 -24.67
CA TRP A 300 -4.90 13.28 -24.34
C TRP A 300 -3.91 12.98 -25.46
N ASN A 301 -2.73 12.51 -25.10
CA ASN A 301 -1.80 11.83 -26.00
C ASN A 301 -1.84 10.33 -25.73
N ILE A 302 -2.37 9.56 -26.68
CA ILE A 302 -2.55 8.11 -26.59
C ILE A 302 -1.61 7.43 -27.59
N THR A 303 -0.74 6.54 -27.11
CA THR A 303 0.16 5.73 -27.94
C THR A 303 -0.02 4.26 -27.60
N LEU A 304 -0.50 3.46 -28.56
CA LEU A 304 -0.76 2.03 -28.38
C LEU A 304 0.07 1.21 -29.37
N GLU A 305 0.80 0.23 -28.85
CA GLU A 305 1.54 -0.80 -29.60
C GLU A 305 0.68 -2.07 -29.76
N SER A 306 -0.20 -2.38 -28.79
CA SER A 306 -1.08 -3.55 -28.72
C SER A 306 -2.29 -3.50 -29.68
N ALA A 307 -2.28 -2.62 -30.68
CA ALA A 307 -3.44 -2.28 -31.52
C ALA A 307 -4.05 -3.46 -32.35
N ALA A 308 -3.53 -4.67 -32.23
CA ALA A 308 -4.02 -5.87 -32.91
C ALA A 308 -5.46 -6.26 -32.50
N ASP A 309 -5.92 -5.86 -31.31
CA ASP A 309 -7.24 -6.22 -30.76
C ASP A 309 -8.29 -5.09 -30.81
N ASP A 310 -8.07 -4.05 -31.63
CA ASP A 310 -8.95 -2.88 -31.74
C ASP A 310 -9.30 -2.24 -30.36
N PRO A 311 -8.28 -1.82 -29.57
CA PRO A 311 -8.44 -1.39 -28.18
C PRO A 311 -9.33 -0.15 -28.01
N LEU A 312 -9.66 0.54 -29.11
CA LEU A 312 -10.46 1.75 -29.15
C LEU A 312 -11.78 1.57 -29.94
N VAL A 313 -12.26 0.33 -30.10
CA VAL A 313 -13.49 0.02 -30.85
C VAL A 313 -14.73 0.79 -30.36
N SER A 314 -14.78 1.11 -29.06
CA SER A 314 -15.88 1.82 -28.40
C SER A 314 -15.79 3.35 -28.53
N LEU A 315 -14.67 3.88 -29.04
CA LEU A 315 -14.37 5.31 -29.03
C LEU A 315 -15.25 6.07 -30.03
N GLN A 316 -16.05 7.01 -29.51
CA GLN A 316 -17.03 7.77 -30.29
C GLN A 316 -16.70 9.27 -30.36
N GLN A 317 -16.00 9.78 -29.34
CA GLN A 317 -15.64 11.19 -29.25
C GLN A 317 -14.13 11.36 -29.04
N ILE A 318 -13.52 12.15 -29.90
CA ILE A 318 -12.12 12.56 -29.82
C ILE A 318 -12.09 14.08 -30.03
N ASP A 319 -11.55 14.82 -29.07
CA ASP A 319 -11.34 16.28 -29.18
C ASP A 319 -9.99 16.66 -28.59
N ASP A 320 -9.21 17.50 -29.28
CA ASP A 320 -7.86 17.90 -28.87
C ASP A 320 -6.94 16.74 -28.42
N THR A 321 -7.21 15.52 -28.91
CA THR A 321 -6.53 14.27 -28.53
C THR A 321 -5.72 13.75 -29.72
N VAL A 322 -4.48 13.33 -29.46
CA VAL A 322 -3.61 12.66 -30.44
C VAL A 322 -3.60 11.16 -30.16
N VAL A 323 -3.96 10.36 -31.16
CA VAL A 323 -3.88 8.90 -31.08
C VAL A 323 -2.83 8.39 -32.08
N THR A 324 -1.85 7.65 -31.57
CA THR A 324 -0.81 6.98 -32.36
C THR A 324 -0.94 5.47 -32.17
N LEU A 325 -1.26 4.77 -33.26
CA LEU A 325 -1.27 3.30 -33.30
C LEU A 325 -0.02 2.86 -34.04
N ILE A 326 0.89 2.19 -33.34
CA ILE A 326 2.19 1.81 -33.91
C ILE A 326 2.09 0.48 -34.68
N GLY A 327 1.07 -0.34 -34.36
CA GLY A 327 0.87 -1.68 -34.91
C GLY A 327 1.91 -2.65 -34.34
N GLY A 328 1.46 -3.61 -33.53
CA GLY A 328 2.32 -4.63 -32.96
C GLY A 328 2.94 -5.53 -34.04
N THR A 329 4.21 -5.90 -33.86
CA THR A 329 4.89 -6.95 -34.63
C THR A 329 4.28 -8.32 -34.40
#